data_AF-A0A9P7G4J6-F1
#
_entry.id   AF-A0A9P7G4J6-F1
#
_cell.length_a   1.000
_cell.length_b   1.000
_cell.length_c   1.000
_cell.angle_alpha   90.00
_cell.angle_beta   90.00
_cell.angle_gamma   90.00
#
_symmetry.space_group_name_H-M   'P 1'
#
loop_
_entity.id
_entity.type
_entity.pdbx_description
1 polymer ?
#
loop_
_entity_poly.entity_id
_entity_poly.type
_entity_poly.pdbx_seq_one_letter_code
_entity_poly.pdbx_strand_id
1 'polypeptide(L)'
;MFELNPHSIDKEVPVVELSVSAIDLSFFLKALHDTSFFRQPTPSGVAAPFSIISAILRLSDKYDVPCLRRRAIEHLEVVYPTSLKGWDLSPRFESSTPFDHGVAVKLANDFNIPWIRPMAVYRLASQPFDVVLASLFRVGLCEDDMGMCIRGIRALRTLQFSCGIVTLSLPRKLMSQGALCTCQDILKAKWNAIIGGDFDDPLAVYSVKTEGFCMSCTTRITETFASRREVWDRIPTMIFNESWDTLEALRRASIDKEDVSSYM
;
A
#
# COMPACT_ATOMS: atom_id res chain seq x y z
N MET A 1 50.92 -9.92 53.01
CA MET A 1 50.13 -8.74 52.62
C MET A 1 49.72 -8.99 51.18
N PHE A 2 48.47 -9.41 50.97
CA PHE A 2 47.92 -9.66 49.64
C PHE A 2 47.40 -8.31 49.12
N GLU A 3 48.09 -7.73 48.13
CA GLU A 3 47.50 -6.66 47.33
C GLU A 3 46.81 -7.29 46.12
N LEU A 4 45.48 -7.29 46.18
CA LEU A 4 44.59 -7.53 45.05
C LEU A 4 44.68 -6.34 44.10
N ASN A 5 45.31 -6.53 42.95
CA ASN A 5 45.20 -5.59 41.83
C ASN A 5 43.85 -5.84 41.12
N PRO A 6 42.92 -4.87 41.07
CA PRO A 6 41.57 -5.11 40.57
C PRO A 6 41.56 -5.17 39.03
N HIS A 7 41.34 -6.38 38.53
CA HIS A 7 40.74 -6.70 37.23
C HIS A 7 41.56 -6.39 35.96
N SER A 8 42.49 -7.31 35.71
CA SER A 8 42.65 -7.97 34.41
C SER A 8 41.30 -8.25 33.72
N ILE A 9 41.00 -7.53 32.64
CA ILE A 9 40.11 -8.03 31.58
C ILE A 9 41.00 -8.31 30.38
N ASP A 10 41.79 -9.37 30.53
CA ASP A 10 42.56 -9.98 29.46
C ASP A 10 41.71 -11.12 28.91
N LYS A 11 40.82 -10.79 27.98
CA LYS A 11 40.16 -11.72 27.06
C LYS A 11 40.00 -10.96 25.74
N GLU A 12 40.76 -11.34 24.72
CA GLU A 12 40.52 -10.97 23.33
C GLU A 12 39.03 -11.14 23.03
N VAL A 13 38.29 -10.03 22.94
CA VAL A 13 36.87 -10.07 22.59
C VAL A 13 36.80 -10.38 21.10
N PRO A 14 36.20 -11.50 20.68
CA PRO A 14 36.07 -11.80 19.27
C PRO A 14 35.16 -10.75 18.61
N VAL A 15 35.74 -9.97 17.69
CA VAL A 15 35.01 -8.99 16.89
C VAL A 15 34.47 -9.70 15.65
N VAL A 16 33.16 -9.63 15.45
CA VAL A 16 32.50 -10.18 14.26
C VAL A 16 31.98 -9.03 13.42
N GLU A 17 32.46 -8.93 12.19
CA GLU A 17 31.93 -7.98 11.21
C GLU A 17 30.65 -8.54 10.59
N LEU A 18 29.58 -7.73 10.61
CA LEU A 18 28.29 -8.08 10.02
C LEU A 18 28.09 -7.32 8.71
N SER A 19 27.62 -8.01 7.67
CA SER A 19 27.36 -7.45 6.34
C SER A 19 26.06 -6.62 6.25
N VAL A 20 25.55 -6.10 7.37
CA VAL A 20 24.24 -5.45 7.47
C VAL A 20 24.40 -3.96 7.79
N SER A 21 23.44 -3.15 7.35
CA SER A 21 23.36 -1.74 7.73
C SER A 21 23.32 -1.62 9.26
N ALA A 22 24.21 -0.79 9.82
CA ALA A 22 24.22 -0.51 11.27
C ALA A 22 22.87 0.05 11.76
N ILE A 23 22.19 0.82 10.91
CA ILE A 23 20.87 1.39 11.20
C ILE A 23 19.82 0.27 11.27
N ASP A 24 19.76 -0.59 10.26
CA ASP A 24 18.81 -1.71 10.21
C ASP A 24 19.01 -2.65 11.39
N LEU A 25 20.28 -2.98 11.69
CA LEU A 25 20.64 -3.79 12.83
C LEU A 25 20.21 -3.14 14.15
N SER A 26 20.38 -1.81 14.27
CA SER A 26 19.93 -1.10 15.46
C SER A 26 18.41 -1.18 15.66
N PHE A 27 17.61 -1.10 14.58
CA PHE A 27 16.16 -1.25 14.67
C PHE A 27 15.76 -2.66 15.09
N PHE A 28 16.40 -3.67 14.51
CA PHE A 28 16.17 -5.06 14.84
C PHE A 28 16.53 -5.39 16.29
N LEU A 29 17.71 -4.96 16.76
CA LEU A 29 18.13 -5.16 18.16
C LEU A 29 17.22 -4.42 19.14
N LYS A 30 16.79 -3.19 18.83
CA LYS A 30 15.79 -2.48 19.65
C LYS A 30 14.48 -3.24 19.73
N ALA A 31 13.98 -3.77 18.62
CA ALA A 31 12.75 -4.56 18.61
C ALA A 31 12.86 -5.87 19.42
N LEU A 32 14.06 -6.45 19.51
CA LEU A 32 14.33 -7.64 20.33
C LEU A 32 14.38 -7.30 21.83
N HIS A 33 15.02 -6.19 22.20
CA HIS A 33 15.25 -5.84 23.61
C HIS A 33 14.13 -5.00 24.23
N ASP A 34 13.41 -4.22 23.44
CA ASP A 34 12.33 -3.36 23.86
C ASP A 34 11.06 -3.67 23.07
N THR A 35 10.15 -4.43 23.70
CA THR A 35 8.86 -4.79 23.11
C THR A 35 7.98 -3.57 22.82
N SER A 36 8.27 -2.43 23.45
CA SER A 36 7.55 -1.18 23.26
C SER A 36 8.01 -0.40 22.03
N PHE A 37 9.20 -0.70 21.48
CA PHE A 37 9.76 -0.07 20.29
C PHE A 37 9.02 -0.46 19.01
N PHE A 38 8.68 -1.76 18.87
CA PHE A 38 8.00 -2.29 17.69
C PHE A 38 6.74 -3.05 18.12
N ARG A 39 5.72 -2.30 18.54
CA ARG A 39 4.43 -2.84 19.00
C ARG A 39 3.61 -3.39 17.85
N GLN A 40 2.56 -4.14 18.17
CA GLN A 40 1.56 -4.56 17.20
C GLN A 40 0.92 -3.34 16.51
N PRO A 41 0.63 -3.43 15.20
CA PRO A 41 0.00 -2.34 14.48
C PRO A 41 -1.44 -2.12 14.96
N THR A 42 -1.91 -0.88 14.88
CA THR A 42 -3.32 -0.55 15.12
C THR A 42 -3.95 -0.02 13.83
N PRO A 43 -5.16 -0.48 13.45
CA PRO A 43 -5.80 -0.06 12.20
C PRO A 43 -6.10 1.44 12.10
N SER A 44 -6.25 2.16 13.22
CA SER A 44 -6.64 3.58 13.23
C SER A 44 -5.54 4.52 13.73
N GLY A 45 -4.30 4.02 13.86
CA GLY A 45 -3.15 4.79 14.36
C GLY A 45 -2.26 5.33 13.25
N VAL A 46 -1.03 5.69 13.60
CA VAL A 46 0.05 5.89 12.62
C VAL A 46 0.81 4.57 12.52
N ALA A 47 1.05 4.08 11.30
CA ALA A 47 1.88 2.89 11.12
C ALA A 47 3.35 3.22 11.41
N ALA A 48 4.09 2.24 11.93
CA ALA A 48 5.51 2.41 12.16
C ALA A 48 6.23 2.86 10.87
N PRO A 49 7.34 3.61 10.97
CA PRO A 49 8.11 4.01 9.80
C PRO A 49 8.45 2.81 8.90
N PHE A 50 8.27 2.96 7.60
CA PHE A 50 8.50 1.87 6.64
C PHE A 50 9.94 1.35 6.68
N SER A 51 10.92 2.23 6.94
CA SER A 51 12.32 1.86 7.12
C SER A 51 12.51 0.87 8.28
N ILE A 52 11.80 1.07 9.40
CA ILE A 52 11.82 0.15 10.55
C ILE A 52 11.16 -1.18 10.18
N ILE A 53 9.97 -1.15 9.58
CA ILE A 53 9.23 -2.35 9.18
C ILE A 53 10.07 -3.20 8.21
N SER A 54 10.64 -2.59 7.17
CA SER A 54 11.44 -3.28 6.16
C SER A 54 12.75 -3.85 6.73
N ALA A 55 13.43 -3.11 7.61
CA ALA A 55 14.63 -3.58 8.29
C ALA A 55 14.34 -4.78 9.19
N ILE A 56 13.29 -4.69 10.02
CA ILE A 56 12.88 -5.78 10.91
C ILE A 56 12.45 -6.99 10.09
N LEU A 57 11.66 -6.83 9.03
CA LEU A 57 11.25 -7.95 8.17
C LEU A 57 12.47 -8.69 7.59
N ARG A 58 13.43 -7.97 6.98
CA ARG A 58 14.64 -8.57 6.40
C ARG A 58 15.50 -9.28 7.43
N LEU A 59 15.74 -8.66 8.59
CA LEU A 59 16.63 -9.21 9.61
C LEU A 59 15.97 -10.32 10.43
N SER A 60 14.66 -10.22 10.69
CA SER A 60 13.91 -11.30 11.34
C SER A 60 13.84 -12.56 10.49
N ASP A 61 13.78 -12.43 9.16
CA ASP A 61 13.92 -13.57 8.25
C ASP A 61 15.35 -14.13 8.25
N LYS A 62 16.35 -13.25 8.09
CA LYS A 62 17.76 -13.64 8.05
C LYS A 62 18.25 -14.35 9.33
N TYR A 63 17.78 -13.90 10.48
CA TYR A 63 18.18 -14.44 11.79
C TYR A 63 17.13 -15.35 12.42
N ASP A 64 16.12 -15.77 11.64
CA ASP A 64 15.06 -16.68 12.07
C ASP A 64 14.39 -16.29 13.40
N VAL A 65 13.75 -15.12 13.40
CA VAL A 65 12.96 -14.59 14.51
C VAL A 65 11.49 -14.48 14.10
N PRO A 66 10.72 -15.59 14.13
CA PRO A 66 9.37 -15.64 13.56
C PRO A 66 8.40 -14.61 14.14
N CYS A 67 8.51 -14.31 15.44
CA CYS A 67 7.61 -13.36 16.09
C CYS A 67 7.76 -11.91 15.59
N LEU A 68 8.98 -11.50 15.22
CA LEU A 68 9.25 -10.19 14.62
C LEU A 68 8.90 -10.18 13.14
N ARG A 69 9.16 -11.29 12.43
CA ARG A 69 8.76 -11.48 11.03
C ARG A 69 7.25 -11.30 10.87
N ARG A 70 6.47 -12.06 11.64
CA ARG A 70 5.00 -11.99 11.68
C ARG A 70 4.51 -10.57 11.95
N ARG A 71 5.06 -9.93 12.99
CA ARG A 71 4.68 -8.56 13.36
C ARG A 71 4.98 -7.56 12.25
N ALA A 72 6.12 -7.69 11.55
CA ALA A 72 6.44 -6.84 10.43
C ALA A 72 5.46 -7.03 9.25
N ILE A 73 5.04 -8.27 8.99
CA ILE A 73 3.99 -8.56 8.00
C ILE A 73 2.66 -7.92 8.43
N GLU A 74 2.23 -8.05 9.68
CA GLU A 74 1.01 -7.42 10.20
C GLU A 74 1.02 -5.89 9.97
N HIS A 75 2.16 -5.23 10.18
CA HIS A 75 2.30 -3.79 9.89
C HIS A 75 2.07 -3.48 8.41
N LEU A 76 2.57 -4.31 7.50
CA LEU A 76 2.33 -4.16 6.07
C LEU A 76 0.86 -4.43 5.71
N GLU A 77 0.21 -5.42 6.32
CA GLU A 77 -1.20 -5.76 6.06
C GLU A 77 -2.16 -4.63 6.44
N VAL A 78 -1.86 -3.90 7.52
CA VAL A 78 -2.65 -2.74 7.94
C VAL A 78 -2.56 -1.60 6.91
N VAL A 79 -1.41 -1.43 6.28
CA VAL A 79 -1.19 -0.38 5.24
C VAL A 79 -1.65 -0.82 3.84
N TYR A 80 -1.64 -2.13 3.59
CA TYR A 80 -1.99 -2.76 2.31
C TYR A 80 -3.03 -3.88 2.51
N PRO A 81 -4.26 -3.52 2.90
CA PRO A 81 -5.28 -4.47 3.31
C PRO A 81 -5.94 -5.18 2.12
N THR A 82 -6.53 -6.35 2.40
CA THR A 82 -7.32 -7.15 1.45
C THR A 82 -8.83 -6.84 1.49
N SER A 83 -9.27 -5.88 2.30
CA SER A 83 -10.66 -5.48 2.40
C SER A 83 -10.86 -3.98 2.27
N LEU A 84 -11.96 -3.57 1.65
CA LEU A 84 -12.31 -2.15 1.47
C LEU A 84 -12.45 -1.42 2.81
N LYS A 85 -13.02 -2.09 3.82
CA LYS A 85 -13.10 -1.54 5.18
C LYS A 85 -11.71 -1.36 5.80
N GLY A 86 -10.81 -2.32 5.58
CA GLY A 86 -9.42 -2.20 5.98
C GLY A 86 -8.76 -0.99 5.29
N TRP A 87 -9.04 -0.78 4.01
CA TRP A 87 -8.51 0.36 3.26
C TRP A 87 -8.99 1.70 3.77
N ASP A 88 -10.26 1.79 4.19
CA ASP A 88 -10.83 2.98 4.81
C ASP A 88 -10.13 3.38 6.12
N LEU A 89 -9.70 2.38 6.88
CA LEU A 89 -9.00 2.57 8.14
C LEU A 89 -7.50 2.70 7.93
N SER A 90 -6.99 2.20 6.80
CA SER A 90 -5.57 1.99 6.53
C SER A 90 -4.74 3.26 6.78
N PRO A 91 -3.79 3.20 7.74
CA PRO A 91 -2.94 4.33 8.03
C PRO A 91 -1.90 4.54 6.94
N ARG A 92 -1.30 5.73 6.92
CA ARG A 92 -0.06 5.98 6.18
C ARG A 92 1.13 5.66 7.08
N PHE A 93 2.28 5.29 6.50
CA PHE A 93 3.50 5.14 7.30
C PHE A 93 3.90 6.50 7.89
N GLU A 94 4.42 6.47 9.11
CA GLU A 94 5.13 7.62 9.67
C GLU A 94 6.30 7.98 8.76
N SER A 95 6.28 9.19 8.19
CA SER A 95 7.30 9.67 7.23
C SER A 95 7.40 8.86 5.93
N SER A 96 6.27 8.40 5.38
CA SER A 96 6.25 7.65 4.12
C SER A 96 6.87 8.43 2.96
N THR A 97 7.76 7.79 2.21
CA THR A 97 8.18 8.25 0.89
C THR A 97 7.43 7.49 -0.20
N PRO A 98 7.19 8.07 -1.38
CA PRO A 98 6.59 7.35 -2.49
C PRO A 98 7.36 6.08 -2.91
N PHE A 99 8.68 6.06 -2.68
CA PHE A 99 9.55 4.91 -2.95
C PHE A 99 9.21 3.71 -2.07
N ASP A 100 8.67 3.93 -0.88
CA ASP A 100 8.33 2.89 0.09
C ASP A 100 7.31 1.90 -0.49
N HIS A 101 6.39 2.38 -1.34
CA HIS A 101 5.40 1.53 -2.01
C HIS A 101 6.06 0.61 -3.05
N GLY A 102 7.04 1.12 -3.80
CA GLY A 102 7.84 0.27 -4.70
C GLY A 102 8.64 -0.78 -3.93
N VAL A 103 9.27 -0.40 -2.82
CA VAL A 103 9.99 -1.35 -1.96
C VAL A 103 9.01 -2.38 -1.36
N ALA A 104 7.80 -1.99 -0.99
CA ALA A 104 6.79 -2.91 -0.48
C ALA A 104 6.36 -3.97 -1.52
N VAL A 105 6.27 -3.61 -2.81
CA VAL A 105 6.06 -4.57 -3.90
C VAL A 105 7.19 -5.61 -3.93
N LYS A 106 8.45 -5.14 -3.85
CA LYS A 106 9.61 -6.03 -3.80
C LYS A 106 9.58 -6.96 -2.59
N LEU A 107 9.36 -6.40 -1.39
CA LEU A 107 9.26 -7.19 -0.15
C LEU A 107 8.16 -8.25 -0.24
N ALA A 108 7.06 -7.92 -0.92
CA ALA A 108 5.96 -8.86 -1.10
C ALA A 108 6.33 -10.07 -1.97
N ASN A 109 7.30 -9.89 -2.86
CA ASN A 109 7.90 -10.98 -3.62
C ASN A 109 8.95 -11.73 -2.80
N ASP A 110 9.93 -11.01 -2.25
CA ASP A 110 11.06 -11.58 -1.50
C ASP A 110 10.59 -12.44 -0.32
N PHE A 111 9.50 -12.06 0.34
CA PHE A 111 8.98 -12.75 1.53
C PHE A 111 7.69 -13.53 1.30
N ASN A 112 7.28 -13.70 0.03
CA ASN A 112 6.10 -14.47 -0.36
C ASN A 112 4.79 -14.05 0.38
N ILE A 113 4.51 -12.75 0.39
CA ILE A 113 3.28 -12.16 0.95
C ILE A 113 2.43 -11.53 -0.18
N PRO A 114 1.90 -12.32 -1.13
CA PRO A 114 1.26 -11.80 -2.33
C PRO A 114 0.02 -10.93 -2.07
N TRP A 115 -0.69 -11.13 -0.96
CA TRP A 115 -1.95 -10.44 -0.65
C TRP A 115 -1.81 -8.93 -0.40
N ILE A 116 -0.61 -8.44 -0.03
CA ILE A 116 -0.38 -6.99 0.11
C ILE A 116 -0.08 -6.31 -1.23
N ARG A 117 0.31 -7.07 -2.27
CA ARG A 117 0.79 -6.51 -3.55
C ARG A 117 -0.22 -5.61 -4.24
N PRO A 118 -1.53 -5.94 -4.32
CA PRO A 118 -2.45 -5.09 -5.04
C PRO A 118 -2.54 -3.69 -4.48
N MET A 119 -2.59 -3.56 -3.15
CA MET A 119 -2.65 -2.24 -2.55
C MET A 119 -1.30 -1.54 -2.52
N ALA A 120 -0.18 -2.26 -2.49
CA ALA A 120 1.15 -1.68 -2.67
C ALA A 120 1.31 -1.06 -4.07
N VAL A 121 0.94 -1.81 -5.11
CA VAL A 121 0.93 -1.33 -6.50
C VAL A 121 -0.07 -0.19 -6.68
N TYR A 122 -1.26 -0.29 -6.08
CA TYR A 122 -2.26 0.79 -6.13
C TYR A 122 -1.71 2.09 -5.53
N ARG A 123 -1.14 2.05 -4.32
CA ARG A 123 -0.57 3.23 -3.66
C ARG A 123 0.58 3.84 -4.46
N LEU A 124 1.42 3.00 -5.08
CA LEU A 124 2.47 3.45 -5.99
C LEU A 124 1.87 4.11 -7.22
N ALA A 125 0.94 3.45 -7.93
CA ALA A 125 0.30 3.99 -9.13
C ALA A 125 -0.48 5.29 -8.87
N SER A 126 -0.93 5.50 -7.64
CA SER A 126 -1.59 6.71 -7.17
C SER A 126 -0.64 7.89 -6.85
N GLN A 127 0.67 7.76 -7.11
CA GLN A 127 1.65 8.85 -7.00
C GLN A 127 1.87 9.57 -8.33
N PRO A 128 2.32 10.84 -8.34
CA PRO A 128 2.68 11.57 -9.56
C PRO A 128 3.56 10.73 -10.50
N PHE A 129 3.32 10.82 -11.81
CA PHE A 129 3.90 9.88 -12.77
C PHE A 129 5.43 9.89 -12.77
N ASP A 130 6.03 11.06 -12.59
CA ASP A 130 7.47 11.25 -12.43
C ASP A 130 8.02 10.52 -11.19
N VAL A 131 7.29 10.56 -10.08
CA VAL A 131 7.60 9.86 -8.84
C VAL A 131 7.50 8.35 -9.01
N VAL A 132 6.45 7.87 -9.68
CA VAL A 132 6.29 6.43 -10.00
C VAL A 132 7.45 5.94 -10.84
N LEU A 133 7.76 6.66 -11.92
CA LEU A 133 8.84 6.30 -12.83
C LEU A 133 10.19 6.26 -12.10
N ALA A 134 10.48 7.26 -11.27
CA ALA A 134 11.69 7.28 -10.44
C ALA A 134 11.74 6.08 -9.48
N SER A 135 10.60 5.66 -8.94
CA SER A 135 10.51 4.51 -8.02
C SER A 135 10.79 3.19 -8.72
N LEU A 136 10.24 2.97 -9.91
CA LEU A 136 10.47 1.74 -10.68
C LEU A 136 11.95 1.53 -10.99
N PHE A 137 12.68 2.59 -11.32
CA PHE A 137 14.11 2.49 -11.63
C PHE A 137 15.00 2.37 -10.38
N ARG A 138 14.65 3.03 -9.26
CA ARG A 138 15.51 3.05 -8.06
C ARG A 138 15.39 1.82 -7.17
N VAL A 139 14.21 1.20 -7.10
CA VAL A 139 13.97 0.07 -6.19
C VAL A 139 14.63 -1.23 -6.68
N GLY A 140 14.91 -1.33 -7.98
CA GLY A 140 15.46 -2.56 -8.59
C GLY A 140 14.44 -3.70 -8.53
N LEU A 141 13.23 -3.45 -9.01
CA LEU A 141 12.18 -4.46 -9.15
C LEU A 141 12.58 -5.52 -10.18
N CYS A 142 12.09 -6.75 -10.04
CA CYS A 142 12.22 -7.74 -11.11
C CYS A 142 11.28 -7.41 -12.28
N GLU A 143 11.49 -8.06 -13.42
CA GLU A 143 10.68 -7.84 -14.62
C GLU A 143 9.18 -8.06 -14.37
N ASP A 144 8.83 -9.10 -13.61
CA ASP A 144 7.45 -9.42 -13.27
C ASP A 144 6.80 -8.31 -12.43
N ASP A 145 7.49 -7.84 -11.39
CA ASP A 145 7.01 -6.76 -10.52
C ASP A 145 6.90 -5.43 -11.26
N MET A 146 7.84 -5.14 -12.18
CA MET A 146 7.71 -3.97 -13.07
C MET A 146 6.48 -4.10 -13.96
N GLY A 147 6.25 -5.27 -14.56
CA GLY A 147 5.07 -5.55 -15.38
C GLY A 147 3.77 -5.37 -14.59
N MET A 148 3.73 -5.82 -13.33
CA MET A 148 2.60 -5.60 -12.42
C MET A 148 2.38 -4.12 -12.13
N CYS A 149 3.44 -3.36 -11.84
CA CYS A 149 3.32 -1.92 -11.60
C CYS A 149 2.79 -1.18 -12.84
N ILE A 150 3.27 -1.51 -14.04
CA ILE A 150 2.79 -0.94 -15.30
C ILE A 150 1.31 -1.27 -15.52
N ARG A 151 0.89 -2.51 -15.28
CA ARG A 151 -0.54 -2.89 -15.32
C ARG A 151 -1.37 -2.12 -14.29
N GLY A 152 -0.83 -1.92 -13.09
CA GLY A 152 -1.40 -1.08 -12.03
C GLY A 152 -1.65 0.36 -12.48
N ILE A 153 -0.64 1.00 -13.06
CA ILE A 153 -0.75 2.35 -13.61
C ILE A 153 -1.83 2.39 -14.69
N ARG A 154 -1.81 1.44 -15.65
CA ARG A 154 -2.82 1.36 -16.71
C ARG A 154 -4.22 1.16 -16.13
N ALA A 155 -4.37 0.27 -15.14
CA ALA A 155 -5.64 -0.04 -14.50
C ALA A 155 -6.20 1.20 -13.79
N LEU A 156 -5.38 1.89 -13.00
CA LEU A 156 -5.77 3.11 -12.30
C LEU A 156 -6.21 4.19 -13.29
N ARG A 157 -5.42 4.43 -14.36
CA ARG A 157 -5.80 5.37 -15.43
C ARG A 157 -7.11 4.95 -16.09
N THR A 158 -7.30 3.66 -16.39
CA THR A 158 -8.56 3.15 -16.97
C THR A 158 -9.76 3.42 -16.06
N LEU A 159 -9.60 3.23 -14.74
CA LEU A 159 -10.65 3.50 -13.75
C LEU A 159 -10.94 5.02 -13.67
N GLN A 160 -9.90 5.86 -13.63
CA GLN A 160 -10.01 7.32 -13.67
C GLN A 160 -10.71 7.82 -14.95
N PHE A 161 -10.33 7.29 -16.12
CA PHE A 161 -10.93 7.66 -17.40
C PHE A 161 -12.36 7.14 -17.53
N SER A 162 -12.67 5.97 -17.00
CA SER A 162 -14.05 5.44 -16.99
C SER A 162 -14.97 6.37 -16.20
N CYS A 163 -14.49 6.90 -15.07
CA CYS A 163 -15.19 7.95 -14.34
C CYS A 163 -15.31 9.25 -15.18
N GLY A 164 -14.23 9.64 -15.84
CA GLY A 164 -14.14 10.83 -16.68
C GLY A 164 -15.08 10.90 -17.89
N ILE A 165 -15.08 9.85 -18.70
CA ILE A 165 -15.82 9.80 -19.98
C ILE A 165 -17.33 9.76 -19.72
N VAL A 166 -17.78 9.08 -18.67
CA VAL A 166 -19.18 9.08 -18.22
C VAL A 166 -19.62 10.50 -17.83
N THR A 167 -18.82 11.18 -17.02
CA THR A 167 -19.00 12.59 -16.62
C THR A 167 -19.19 13.49 -17.86
N LEU A 168 -18.35 13.34 -18.88
CA LEU A 168 -18.37 14.18 -20.09
C LEU A 168 -19.44 13.81 -21.14
N SER A 169 -19.94 12.58 -21.15
CA SER A 169 -20.93 12.11 -22.12
C SER A 169 -22.38 12.30 -21.63
N LEU A 170 -22.59 12.50 -20.33
CA LEU A 170 -23.88 12.86 -19.74
C LEU A 170 -24.56 14.10 -20.37
N PRO A 171 -23.86 15.22 -20.63
CA PRO A 171 -24.45 16.43 -21.23
C PRO A 171 -25.07 16.20 -22.60
N ARG A 172 -24.49 15.32 -23.42
CA ARG A 172 -24.94 15.09 -24.81
C ARG A 172 -26.31 14.39 -24.87
N LYS A 173 -26.61 13.54 -23.89
CA LYS A 173 -27.92 12.87 -23.75
C LYS A 173 -28.97 13.72 -23.02
N LEU A 174 -28.56 14.71 -22.24
CA LEU A 174 -29.47 15.62 -21.53
C LEU A 174 -29.96 16.77 -22.42
N MET A 175 -29.11 17.27 -23.32
CA MET A 175 -29.52 18.31 -24.28
C MET A 175 -30.55 17.84 -25.30
N SER A 176 -30.65 16.53 -25.59
CA SER A 176 -31.71 15.99 -26.44
C SER A 176 -33.10 15.96 -25.77
N GLN A 177 -33.21 16.36 -24.50
CA GLN A 177 -34.47 16.42 -23.75
C GLN A 177 -34.92 17.84 -23.38
N GLY A 178 -34.33 18.88 -24.00
CA GLY A 178 -34.91 20.24 -23.99
C GLY A 178 -34.72 21.08 -22.72
N ALA A 179 -33.93 20.64 -21.74
CA ALA A 179 -33.61 21.44 -20.56
C ALA A 179 -32.20 22.05 -20.65
N LEU A 180 -32.12 23.38 -20.57
CA LEU A 180 -30.88 24.15 -20.47
C LEU A 180 -30.21 23.90 -19.09
N CYS A 181 -29.48 22.79 -18.92
CA CYS A 181 -28.75 22.49 -17.66
C CYS A 181 -27.40 23.22 -17.67
N THR A 182 -27.16 24.12 -16.72
CA THR A 182 -25.82 24.72 -16.46
C THR A 182 -24.80 23.73 -15.88
N CYS A 183 -25.28 22.52 -15.58
CA CYS A 183 -24.53 21.38 -15.06
C CYS A 183 -23.35 20.99 -15.97
N GLN A 184 -23.40 21.32 -17.25
CA GLN A 184 -22.32 21.08 -18.21
C GLN A 184 -21.04 21.86 -17.88
N ASP A 185 -21.15 23.09 -17.38
CA ASP A 185 -19.96 23.89 -17.05
C ASP A 185 -19.33 23.44 -15.73
N ILE A 186 -20.15 22.96 -14.79
CA ILE A 186 -19.69 22.30 -13.56
C ILE A 186 -18.95 21.00 -13.90
N LEU A 187 -19.45 20.21 -14.87
CA LEU A 187 -18.77 19.01 -15.37
C LEU A 187 -17.44 19.33 -16.02
N LYS A 188 -17.40 20.34 -16.91
CA LYS A 188 -16.16 20.76 -17.57
C LYS A 188 -15.13 21.28 -16.56
N ALA A 189 -15.54 22.07 -15.58
CA ALA A 189 -14.65 22.58 -14.54
C ALA A 189 -14.06 21.44 -13.69
N LYS A 190 -14.90 20.49 -13.26
CA LYS A 190 -14.43 19.28 -12.54
C LYS A 190 -13.52 18.42 -13.41
N TRP A 191 -13.83 18.25 -14.69
CA TRP A 191 -12.99 17.51 -15.63
C TRP A 191 -11.62 18.16 -15.86
N ASN A 192 -11.58 19.48 -16.03
CA ASN A 192 -10.33 20.21 -16.16
C ASN A 192 -9.49 20.13 -14.88
N ALA A 193 -10.12 20.01 -13.70
CA ALA A 193 -9.42 19.72 -12.46
C ALA A 193 -8.89 18.27 -12.39
N ILE A 194 -9.59 17.30 -12.99
CA ILE A 194 -9.14 15.90 -13.07
C ILE A 194 -8.00 15.73 -14.10
N ILE A 195 -8.08 16.42 -15.25
CA ILE A 195 -7.02 16.41 -16.26
C ILE A 195 -5.82 17.25 -15.81
N GLY A 196 -6.07 18.42 -15.23
CA GLY A 196 -5.04 19.39 -14.85
C GLY A 196 -4.47 19.19 -13.46
N GLY A 197 -5.12 18.37 -12.62
CA GLY A 197 -4.69 18.03 -11.28
C GLY A 197 -4.17 16.60 -11.19
N ASP A 198 -3.12 16.43 -10.40
CA ASP A 198 -2.70 15.14 -9.91
C ASP A 198 -3.80 14.52 -9.02
N PHE A 199 -4.35 13.40 -9.48
CA PHE A 199 -5.17 12.41 -8.74
C PHE A 199 -6.63 12.73 -8.40
N ASP A 200 -7.54 12.27 -9.26
CA ASP A 200 -8.81 11.71 -8.77
C ASP A 200 -8.54 10.25 -8.38
N ASP A 201 -8.49 9.95 -7.08
CA ASP A 201 -8.28 8.58 -6.57
C ASP A 201 -9.60 7.79 -6.66
N PRO A 202 -9.72 6.76 -7.53
CA PRO A 202 -10.96 6.00 -7.70
C PRO A 202 -11.46 5.29 -6.43
N LEU A 203 -10.59 5.07 -5.44
CA LEU A 203 -10.93 4.48 -4.15
C LEU A 203 -11.10 5.52 -3.04
N ALA A 204 -10.85 6.79 -3.30
CA ALA A 204 -11.11 7.80 -2.29
C ALA A 204 -12.60 7.78 -1.93
N VAL A 205 -12.90 8.08 -0.68
CA VAL A 205 -14.28 8.15 -0.14
C VAL A 205 -15.06 9.32 -0.76
N TYR A 206 -14.53 9.96 -1.80
CA TYR A 206 -15.28 10.89 -2.62
C TYR A 206 -16.44 10.15 -3.27
N SER A 207 -17.61 10.25 -2.63
CA SER A 207 -18.85 10.36 -3.38
C SER A 207 -18.56 11.27 -4.57
N VAL A 208 -18.90 10.86 -5.79
CA VAL A 208 -18.88 11.79 -6.92
C VAL A 208 -19.59 13.02 -6.40
N LYS A 209 -18.86 14.13 -6.17
CA LYS A 209 -19.44 15.28 -5.48
C LYS A 209 -20.48 15.84 -6.42
N THR A 210 -21.73 15.43 -6.21
CA THR A 210 -22.90 15.86 -6.97
C THR A 210 -23.41 17.21 -6.46
N GLU A 211 -22.69 17.83 -5.51
CA GLU A 211 -22.84 19.24 -5.16
C GLU A 211 -22.76 20.11 -6.43
N GLY A 212 -23.79 20.92 -6.64
CA GLY A 212 -23.94 21.77 -7.82
C GLY A 212 -24.65 21.10 -9.01
N PHE A 213 -24.88 19.79 -8.98
CA PHE A 213 -25.65 19.11 -10.02
C PHE A 213 -27.16 19.18 -9.78
N CYS A 214 -27.93 19.28 -10.85
CA CYS A 214 -29.38 19.10 -10.75
C CYS A 214 -29.70 17.63 -10.43
N MET A 215 -30.87 17.38 -9.86
CA MET A 215 -31.29 16.06 -9.41
C MET A 215 -31.24 14.98 -10.49
N SER A 216 -31.61 15.30 -11.75
CA SER A 216 -31.54 14.33 -12.86
C SER A 216 -30.11 13.99 -13.28
N CYS A 217 -29.19 14.96 -13.22
CA CYS A 217 -27.77 14.71 -13.43
C CYS A 217 -27.19 13.88 -12.29
N THR A 218 -27.55 14.20 -11.04
CA THR A 218 -27.14 13.46 -9.85
C THR A 218 -27.53 11.99 -9.94
N THR A 219 -28.80 11.69 -10.23
CA THR A 219 -29.27 10.30 -10.37
C THR A 219 -28.51 9.55 -11.46
N ARG A 220 -28.36 10.15 -12.65
CA ARG A 220 -27.63 9.52 -13.77
C ARG A 220 -26.15 9.32 -13.47
N ILE A 221 -25.52 10.28 -12.80
CA ILE A 221 -24.16 10.13 -12.28
C ILE A 221 -24.16 8.90 -11.38
N THR A 222 -24.92 8.90 -10.29
CA THR A 222 -24.90 7.79 -9.32
C THR A 222 -25.23 6.41 -9.92
N GLU A 223 -26.05 6.34 -10.97
CA GLU A 223 -26.36 5.09 -11.68
C GLU A 223 -25.25 4.63 -12.64
N THR A 224 -24.47 5.55 -13.21
CA THR A 224 -23.47 5.22 -14.24
C THR A 224 -22.09 4.94 -13.66
N PHE A 225 -21.76 5.51 -12.49
CA PHE A 225 -20.48 5.23 -11.84
C PHE A 225 -20.51 3.87 -11.15
N ALA A 226 -19.50 3.05 -11.46
CA ALA A 226 -19.19 1.85 -10.68
C ALA A 226 -19.12 2.24 -9.20
N SER A 227 -19.77 1.44 -8.35
CA SER A 227 -19.66 1.68 -6.91
C SER A 227 -18.20 1.58 -6.49
N ARG A 228 -17.80 2.32 -5.46
CA ARG A 228 -16.45 2.21 -4.87
C ARG A 228 -16.04 0.75 -4.56
N ARG A 229 -17.02 -0.09 -4.21
CA ARG A 229 -16.82 -1.53 -4.01
C ARG A 229 -16.53 -2.27 -5.31
N GLU A 230 -17.22 -1.96 -6.38
CA GLU A 230 -16.93 -2.55 -7.69
C GLU A 230 -15.52 -2.17 -8.18
N VAL A 231 -15.09 -0.93 -7.96
CA VAL A 231 -13.71 -0.49 -8.23
C VAL A 231 -12.73 -1.33 -7.40
N TRP A 232 -13.00 -1.48 -6.10
CA TRP A 232 -12.20 -2.31 -5.19
C TRP A 232 -12.05 -3.75 -5.72
N ASP A 233 -13.16 -4.39 -6.07
CA ASP A 233 -13.18 -5.80 -6.51
C ASP A 233 -12.44 -6.03 -7.84
N ARG A 234 -12.35 -4.99 -8.68
CA ARG A 234 -11.64 -5.04 -9.97
C ARG A 234 -10.13 -4.86 -9.88
N ILE A 235 -9.60 -4.32 -8.77
CA ILE A 235 -8.16 -3.99 -8.68
C ILE A 235 -7.27 -5.23 -8.82
N PRO A 236 -7.43 -6.30 -8.02
CA PRO A 236 -6.56 -7.47 -8.13
C PRO A 236 -6.66 -8.14 -9.50
N THR A 237 -7.87 -8.20 -10.07
CA THR A 237 -8.10 -8.84 -11.36
C THR A 237 -7.45 -8.06 -12.49
N MET A 238 -7.51 -6.73 -12.46
CA MET A 238 -6.90 -5.87 -13.49
C MET A 238 -5.36 -5.85 -13.43
N ILE A 239 -4.77 -6.05 -12.26
CA ILE A 239 -3.32 -5.94 -12.06
C ILE A 239 -2.62 -7.31 -12.08
N PHE A 240 -3.22 -8.32 -11.45
CA PHE A 240 -2.63 -9.63 -11.20
C PHE A 240 -3.40 -10.79 -11.84
N ASN A 241 -4.57 -10.55 -12.43
CA ASN A 241 -5.49 -11.61 -12.88
C ASN A 241 -5.95 -12.55 -11.75
N GLU A 242 -5.95 -12.07 -10.50
CA GLU A 242 -6.40 -12.81 -9.32
C GLU A 242 -7.59 -12.10 -8.65
N SER A 243 -8.35 -12.79 -7.80
CA SER A 243 -9.43 -12.19 -7.01
C SER A 243 -8.98 -11.93 -5.57
N TRP A 244 -9.71 -11.05 -4.87
CA TRP A 244 -9.51 -10.87 -3.43
C TRP A 244 -9.70 -12.16 -2.63
N ASP A 245 -10.61 -13.04 -3.05
CA ASP A 245 -10.86 -14.32 -2.38
C ASP A 245 -9.62 -15.23 -2.42
N THR A 246 -8.93 -15.29 -3.57
CA THR A 246 -7.69 -16.05 -3.72
C THR A 246 -6.59 -15.49 -2.81
N LEU A 247 -6.39 -14.17 -2.81
CA LEU A 247 -5.39 -13.51 -2.00
C LEU A 247 -5.65 -13.66 -0.50
N GLU A 248 -6.91 -13.57 -0.09
CA GLU A 248 -7.30 -13.76 1.31
C GLU A 248 -7.16 -15.22 1.75
N ALA A 249 -7.39 -16.19 0.85
CA ALA A 249 -7.09 -17.60 1.13
C ALA A 249 -5.59 -17.84 1.35
N LEU A 250 -4.73 -17.22 0.53
CA LEU A 250 -3.28 -17.28 0.71
C LEU A 250 -2.83 -16.66 2.05
N ARG A 251 -3.41 -15.53 2.41
CA ARG A 251 -3.16 -14.85 3.69
C ARG A 251 -3.54 -15.73 4.89
N ARG A 252 -4.70 -16.38 4.86
CA ARG A 252 -5.12 -17.26 5.96
C ARG A 252 -4.20 -18.48 6.08
N ALA A 253 -3.84 -19.08 4.95
CA ALA A 253 -2.94 -20.23 4.91
C ALA A 253 -1.52 -19.92 5.44
N SER A 254 -1.05 -18.67 5.37
CA SER A 254 0.25 -18.30 5.96
C SER A 254 0.17 -18.18 7.49
N ILE A 255 -0.93 -17.65 8.03
CA ILE A 255 -1.15 -17.55 9.47
C ILE A 255 -1.17 -18.95 10.09
N ASP A 256 -1.91 -19.88 9.48
CA ASP A 256 -2.04 -21.25 9.99
C ASP A 256 -0.69 -22.00 10.02
N LYS A 257 0.19 -21.77 9.03
CA LYS A 257 1.54 -22.39 8.99
C LYS A 257 2.46 -21.86 10.09
N GLU A 258 2.37 -20.56 10.38
CA GLU A 258 3.21 -19.93 11.39
C GLU A 258 2.78 -20.27 12.83
N ASP A 259 1.50 -20.57 13.05
CA ASP A 259 1.02 -21.05 14.35
C ASP A 259 1.45 -22.51 14.61
N VAL A 260 1.40 -23.38 13.59
CA VAL A 260 1.87 -24.77 13.74
C VAL A 260 3.38 -24.84 14.02
N SER A 261 4.17 -23.95 13.43
CA SER A 261 5.63 -23.87 13.70
C SER A 261 5.97 -23.29 15.09
N SER A 262 5.03 -22.64 15.78
CA SER A 262 5.24 -22.11 17.13
C SER A 262 5.07 -23.16 18.23
N TYR A 263 4.56 -24.36 17.89
CA TYR A 263 4.27 -25.46 18.82
C TYR A 263 5.16 -26.70 18.60
N MET A 264 6.08 -26.66 17.65
CA MET A 264 7.13 -27.66 17.41
C MET A 264 8.49 -27.12 17.83
#